data_AF-A0A2H3B0M9-F1
#
_entry.id   AF-A0A2H3B0M9-F1
#
_cell.length_a   1.000
_cell.length_b   1.000
_cell.length_c   1.000
_cell.angle_alpha   90.00
_cell.angle_beta   90.00
_cell.angle_gamma   90.00
#
_symmetry.space_group_name_H-M   'P 1'
#
loop_
_entity.id
_entity.type
_entity.pdbx_description
1 polymer ?
#
loop_
_entity_poly.entity_id
_entity_poly.type
_entity_poly.pdbx_seq_one_letter_code
_entity_poly.pdbx_strand_id
1 'polypeptide(L)'
;MSTRSRSWVGTTKAQWEFLELYIAYYRRLKADAHKHPKPYSVFQSQLWLLWKDCFCAQLQPPDPTDRDACKHWYACRQKDLAAIICTLEMWEPFYAAGRKQEIAKGGRIRAKVAKAAAQTCSNGQKEGVSGI
;
A
#
# COMPACT_ATOMS: atom_id res chain seq x y z
N MET A 1 -24.71 12.55 26.68
CA MET A 1 -23.68 12.86 25.65
C MET A 1 -22.71 11.70 25.58
N SER A 2 -22.90 10.79 24.62
CA SER A 2 -22.06 9.59 24.50
C SER A 2 -20.82 9.93 23.68
N THR A 3 -19.65 9.82 24.32
CA THR A 3 -18.34 9.93 23.71
C THR A 3 -18.23 8.88 22.61
N ARG A 4 -18.39 9.29 21.35
CA ARG A 4 -18.04 8.47 20.19
C ARG A 4 -16.53 8.27 20.22
N SER A 5 -16.09 7.22 20.92
CA SER A 5 -14.82 6.57 20.64
C SER A 5 -14.78 6.32 19.14
N ARG A 6 -13.96 7.11 18.45
CA ARG A 6 -13.64 6.93 17.04
C ARG A 6 -12.81 5.67 17.00
N SER A 7 -13.48 4.52 17.08
CA SER A 7 -12.85 3.23 17.07
C SER A 7 -12.24 3.09 15.69
N TRP A 8 -10.93 3.24 15.62
CA TRP A 8 -10.11 2.76 14.52
C TRP A 8 -10.18 1.23 14.55
N VAL A 9 -11.36 0.66 14.27
CA VAL A 9 -11.54 -0.78 14.14
C VAL A 9 -10.91 -1.17 12.81
N GLY A 10 -9.63 -1.53 12.92
CA GLY A 10 -8.98 -2.60 12.18
C GLY A 10 -9.25 -2.65 10.69
N THR A 11 -8.62 -1.77 9.91
CA THR A 11 -8.34 -2.10 8.52
C THR A 11 -7.48 -3.37 8.51
N THR A 12 -7.99 -4.45 7.93
CA THR A 12 -7.26 -5.74 7.91
C THR A 12 -6.02 -5.62 7.02
N LYS A 13 -5.04 -6.52 7.19
CA LYS A 13 -3.84 -6.54 6.32
C LYS A 13 -4.21 -6.65 4.84
N ALA A 14 -5.20 -7.49 4.52
CA ALA A 14 -5.70 -7.70 3.16
C ALA A 14 -6.32 -6.42 2.57
N GLN A 15 -7.05 -5.66 3.39
CA GLN A 15 -7.60 -4.36 3.04
C GLN A 15 -6.49 -3.32 2.76
N TRP A 16 -5.42 -3.34 3.55
CA TRP A 16 -4.23 -2.52 3.33
C TRP A 16 -3.52 -2.86 2.00
N GLU A 17 -3.23 -4.15 1.79
CA GLU A 17 -2.55 -4.65 0.58
C GLU A 17 -3.36 -4.35 -0.69
N PHE A 18 -4.69 -4.49 -0.61
CA PHE A 18 -5.58 -4.12 -1.70
C PHE A 18 -5.44 -2.63 -2.07
N LEU A 19 -5.44 -1.73 -1.09
CA LEU A 19 -5.38 -0.28 -1.34
C LEU A 19 -4.00 0.19 -1.78
N GLU A 20 -2.92 -0.46 -1.33
CA GLU A 20 -1.54 -0.07 -1.67
C GLU A 20 -1.34 0.03 -3.20
N LEU A 21 -1.96 -0.88 -3.95
CA LEU A 21 -1.93 -0.92 -5.42
C LEU A 21 -2.50 0.35 -6.07
N TYR A 22 -3.41 1.05 -5.40
CA TYR A 22 -4.13 2.20 -5.94
C TYR A 22 -3.63 3.55 -5.41
N ILE A 23 -2.76 3.58 -4.39
CA ILE A 23 -2.29 4.84 -3.76
C ILE A 23 -1.60 5.76 -4.77
N ALA A 24 -0.70 5.21 -5.61
CA ALA A 24 0.05 6.01 -6.57
C ALA A 24 -0.88 6.67 -7.60
N TYR A 25 -1.91 5.95 -8.05
CA TYR A 25 -2.90 6.47 -8.99
C TYR A 25 -3.83 7.50 -8.33
N TYR A 26 -4.28 7.22 -7.10
CA TYR A 26 -5.07 8.14 -6.29
C TYR A 26 -4.36 9.50 -6.10
N ARG A 27 -3.06 9.50 -5.78
CA ARG A 27 -2.28 10.74 -5.61
C ARG A 27 -2.23 11.60 -6.87
N ARG A 28 -2.00 10.98 -8.03
CA ARG A 28 -1.99 11.68 -9.32
C ARG A 28 -3.34 12.34 -9.57
N LEU A 29 -4.42 11.57 -9.44
CA LEU A 29 -5.77 12.09 -9.64
C LEU A 29 -6.14 13.18 -8.62
N LYS A 30 -5.71 13.06 -7.36
CA LYS A 30 -5.93 14.06 -6.31
C LYS A 30 -5.21 15.37 -6.61
N ALA A 31 -3.97 15.31 -7.09
CA ALA A 31 -3.20 16.49 -7.47
C ALA A 31 -3.87 17.27 -8.61
N ASP A 32 -4.46 16.54 -9.57
CA ASP A 32 -5.15 17.13 -10.72
C ASP A 32 -6.63 17.43 -10.48
N ALA A 33 -7.20 17.01 -9.34
CA ALA A 33 -8.64 17.10 -9.07
C ALA A 33 -9.18 18.54 -9.10
N HIS A 34 -8.36 19.54 -8.75
CA HIS A 34 -8.75 20.95 -8.85
C HIS A 34 -8.99 21.39 -10.31
N LYS A 35 -8.21 20.84 -11.25
CA LYS A 35 -8.31 21.17 -12.69
C LYS A 35 -9.30 20.25 -13.40
N HIS A 36 -9.29 18.98 -13.05
CA HIS A 36 -10.10 17.93 -13.65
C HIS A 36 -10.77 17.08 -12.55
N PRO A 37 -11.90 17.54 -11.99
CA PRO A 37 -12.54 16.85 -10.87
C PRO A 37 -13.20 15.52 -11.25
N LYS A 38 -13.66 15.38 -12.51
CA LYS A 38 -14.39 14.20 -12.98
C LYS A 38 -13.57 12.89 -12.92
N PRO A 39 -12.30 12.84 -13.38
CA PRO A 39 -11.46 11.66 -13.21
C PRO A 39 -11.31 11.22 -11.76
N TYR A 40 -11.13 12.16 -10.83
CA TYR A 40 -10.98 11.86 -9.41
C TYR A 40 -12.27 11.28 -8.81
N SER A 41 -13.44 11.87 -9.13
CA SER A 41 -14.72 11.36 -8.62
C SER A 41 -15.07 9.98 -9.19
N VAL A 42 -14.82 9.74 -10.49
CA VAL A 42 -15.02 8.42 -11.12
C VAL A 42 -14.14 7.37 -10.45
N PHE A 43 -12.88 7.69 -10.20
CA PHE A 43 -11.97 6.78 -9.50
C PHE A 43 -12.48 6.46 -8.09
N GLN A 44 -12.92 7.45 -7.32
CA GLN A 44 -13.47 7.22 -5.97
C GLN A 44 -14.70 6.29 -6.01
N SER A 45 -15.60 6.48 -6.97
CA SER A 45 -16.78 5.61 -7.13
C SER A 45 -16.39 4.19 -7.52
N GLN A 46 -15.46 4.00 -8.46
CA GLN A 46 -15.01 2.68 -8.88
C GLN A 46 -14.27 1.94 -7.76
N LEU A 47 -13.37 2.63 -7.05
CA LEU A 47 -12.64 2.05 -5.94
C LEU A 47 -13.58 1.63 -4.81
N TRP A 48 -14.62 2.43 -4.54
CA TRP A 48 -15.65 2.06 -3.59
C TRP A 48 -16.40 0.78 -3.98
N LEU A 49 -16.78 0.64 -5.25
CA LEU A 49 -17.47 -0.57 -5.73
C LEU A 49 -16.58 -1.81 -5.56
N LEU A 50 -15.32 -1.74 -6.00
CA LEU A 50 -14.35 -2.83 -5.86
C LEU A 50 -14.13 -3.19 -4.38
N TRP A 51 -13.97 -2.18 -3.52
CA TRP A 51 -13.79 -2.39 -2.09
C TRP A 51 -14.98 -3.11 -1.45
N LYS A 52 -16.20 -2.61 -1.73
CA LYS A 52 -17.43 -3.22 -1.24
C LYS A 52 -17.54 -4.66 -1.71
N ASP A 53 -17.27 -4.95 -2.97
CA ASP A 53 -17.43 -6.29 -3.52
C ASP A 53 -16.39 -7.27 -2.94
N CYS A 54 -15.14 -6.84 -2.77
CA CYS A 54 -14.08 -7.67 -2.18
C CYS A 54 -14.28 -7.93 -0.68
N PHE A 55 -14.82 -6.96 0.07
CA PHE A 55 -14.88 -7.03 1.54
C PHE A 55 -16.30 -7.07 2.10
N CYS A 56 -17.34 -7.26 1.27
CA CYS A 56 -18.75 -7.22 1.67
C CYS A 56 -19.04 -8.05 2.92
N ALA A 57 -18.55 -9.30 2.94
CA ALA A 57 -18.75 -10.23 4.05
C ALA A 57 -18.12 -9.73 5.38
N GLN A 58 -17.00 -9.01 5.30
CA GLN A 58 -16.34 -8.41 6.46
C GLN A 58 -17.03 -7.13 6.92
N LEU A 59 -17.65 -6.41 5.98
CA LEU A 59 -18.31 -5.14 6.28
C LEU A 59 -19.65 -5.36 7.01
N GLN A 60 -20.33 -6.49 6.81
CA GLN A 60 -21.61 -6.83 7.47
C GLN A 60 -22.67 -5.74 7.28
N PRO A 61 -23.21 -5.57 6.07
CA PRO A 61 -24.27 -4.60 5.83
C PRO A 61 -25.54 -4.94 6.64
N PRO A 62 -26.36 -3.93 6.99
CA PRO A 62 -27.66 -4.15 7.61
C PRO A 62 -28.63 -4.89 6.68
N ASP A 63 -29.79 -5.27 7.21
CA ASP A 63 -30.85 -5.97 6.47
C ASP A 63 -31.15 -5.27 5.13
N PRO A 64 -31.05 -5.98 3.98
CA PRO A 64 -31.29 -5.41 2.66
C PRO A 64 -32.72 -4.90 2.44
N THR A 65 -33.68 -5.29 3.28
CA THR A 65 -35.06 -4.79 3.23
C THR A 65 -35.20 -3.38 3.79
N ASP A 66 -34.28 -2.94 4.65
CA ASP A 66 -34.23 -1.57 5.16
C ASP A 66 -33.32 -0.70 4.28
N ARG A 67 -33.93 -0.11 3.25
CA ARG A 67 -33.25 0.70 2.25
C ARG A 67 -32.54 1.92 2.84
N ASP A 68 -33.13 2.55 3.86
CA ASP A 68 -32.60 3.77 4.46
C ASP A 68 -31.41 3.46 5.38
N ALA A 69 -31.48 2.37 6.15
CA ALA A 69 -30.35 1.87 6.92
C ALA A 69 -29.18 1.47 6.01
N CYS A 70 -29.44 0.75 4.91
CA CYS A 70 -28.42 0.42 3.92
C CYS A 70 -27.76 1.67 3.33
N LYS A 71 -28.57 2.66 2.91
CA LYS A 71 -28.06 3.91 2.33
C LYS A 71 -27.18 4.68 3.31
N HIS A 72 -27.61 4.81 4.55
CA HIS A 72 -26.82 5.47 5.59
C HIS A 72 -25.52 4.73 5.89
N TRP A 73 -25.60 3.40 6.02
CA TRP A 73 -24.45 2.54 6.27
C TRP A 73 -23.41 2.61 5.15
N TYR A 74 -23.84 2.55 3.89
CA TYR A 74 -22.94 2.71 2.74
C TYR A 74 -22.26 4.09 2.72
N ALA A 75 -23.00 5.16 3.01
CA ALA A 75 -22.42 6.50 3.09
C ALA A 75 -21.36 6.61 4.20
N CYS A 76 -21.58 5.96 5.35
CA CYS A 76 -20.58 5.87 6.42
C CYS A 76 -19.35 5.10 5.97
N ARG A 77 -19.51 3.96 5.30
CA ARG A 77 -18.37 3.13 4.84
C ARG A 77 -17.56 3.77 3.72
N GLN A 78 -18.19 4.54 2.85
CA GLN A 78 -17.48 5.32 1.85
C GLN A 78 -16.59 6.39 2.50
N LYS A 79 -17.03 7.00 3.61
CA LYS A 79 -16.20 7.92 4.41
C LYS A 79 -15.03 7.21 5.08
N ASP A 80 -15.25 6.01 5.61
CA ASP A 80 -14.17 5.20 6.20
C ASP A 80 -13.10 4.87 5.15
N LEU A 81 -13.51 4.43 3.96
CA LEU A 81 -12.60 4.16 2.85
C LEU A 81 -11.74 5.39 2.51
N ALA A 82 -12.37 6.57 2.42
CA ALA A 82 -11.65 7.82 2.17
C ALA A 82 -10.64 8.14 3.29
N ALA A 83 -11.00 7.90 4.55
CA ALA A 83 -10.10 8.10 5.69
C ALA A 83 -8.92 7.12 5.67
N ILE A 84 -9.15 5.85 5.31
CA ILE A 84 -8.09 4.83 5.17
C ILE A 84 -7.13 5.26 4.06
N ILE A 85 -7.63 5.61 2.87
CA ILE A 85 -6.78 6.03 1.74
C ILE A 85 -5.95 7.28 2.10
N CYS A 86 -6.54 8.25 2.79
CA CYS A 86 -5.81 9.44 3.26
C CYS A 86 -4.69 9.07 4.25
N THR A 87 -4.98 8.13 5.16
CA THR A 87 -3.98 7.60 6.11
C THR A 87 -2.85 6.92 5.35
N LEU A 88 -3.17 6.01 4.43
CA LEU A 88 -2.19 5.34 3.57
C LEU A 88 -1.29 6.33 2.82
N GLU A 89 -1.90 7.35 2.21
CA GLU A 89 -1.20 8.42 1.51
C GLU A 89 -0.20 9.15 2.43
N MET A 90 -0.59 9.44 3.67
CA MET A 90 0.22 10.14 4.66
C MET A 90 1.38 9.28 5.19
N TRP A 91 1.17 7.97 5.35
CA TRP A 91 2.17 7.06 5.90
C TRP A 91 3.15 6.52 4.86
N GLU A 92 2.80 6.50 3.58
CA GLU A 92 3.66 5.94 2.52
C GLU A 92 5.07 6.57 2.42
N PRO A 93 5.31 7.87 2.67
CA PRO A 93 6.67 8.42 2.73
C PRO A 93 7.56 7.72 3.78
N PHE A 94 6.98 7.30 4.91
CA PHE A 94 7.71 6.59 5.96
C PHE A 94 8.01 5.15 5.57
N TYR A 95 7.06 4.46 4.93
CA TYR A 95 7.26 3.10 4.40
C TYR A 95 8.22 3.08 3.19
N ALA A 96 8.17 4.07 2.32
CA ALA A 96 9.08 4.22 1.18
C ALA A 96 10.52 4.50 1.64
N ALA A 97 10.70 5.30 2.69
CA ALA A 97 12.01 5.53 3.30
C ALA A 97 12.60 4.23 3.90
N GLY A 98 11.76 3.43 4.57
CA GLY A 98 12.14 2.10 5.07
C GLY A 98 12.55 1.14 3.94
N ARG A 99 11.73 1.01 2.89
CA ARG A 99 12.04 0.19 1.70
C ARG A 99 13.33 0.62 0.99
N LYS A 100 13.58 1.92 0.86
CA LYS A 100 14.84 2.43 0.29
C LYS A 100 16.06 2.02 1.11
N GLN A 101 15.96 2.06 2.44
CA GLN A 101 17.03 1.57 3.31
C GLN A 101 17.25 0.06 3.19
N GLU A 102 16.20 -0.75 3.11
CA GLU A 102 16.31 -2.20 2.92
C GLU A 102 16.94 -2.56 1.56
N ILE A 103 16.50 -1.90 0.48
CA ILE A 103 17.08 -2.09 -0.85
C ILE A 103 18.56 -1.67 -0.86
N ALA A 104 18.90 -0.54 -0.23
CA ALA A 104 20.29 -0.08 -0.12
C ALA A 104 21.15 -1.08 0.69
N LYS A 105 20.63 -1.63 1.79
CA LYS A 105 21.31 -2.68 2.59
C LYS A 105 21.52 -3.95 1.76
N GLY A 106 20.49 -4.42 1.06
CA GLY A 106 20.58 -5.59 0.17
C GLY A 106 21.57 -5.38 -0.98
N GLY A 107 21.59 -4.20 -1.59
CA GLY A 107 22.58 -3.81 -2.60
C GLY A 107 24.02 -3.83 -2.06
N ARG A 108 24.22 -3.36 -0.82
CA ARG A 108 25.52 -3.39 -0.14
C ARG A 108 26.01 -4.81 0.14
N ILE A 109 25.11 -5.71 0.53
CA ILE A 109 25.44 -7.14 0.73
C ILE A 109 25.81 -7.79 -0.60
N ARG A 110 25.01 -7.60 -1.65
CA ARG A 110 25.33 -8.13 -2.99
C ARG A 110 26.67 -7.62 -3.53
N ALA A 111 26.97 -6.33 -3.35
CA ALA A 111 28.26 -5.77 -3.74
C ALA A 111 29.44 -6.37 -2.95
N LYS A 112 29.27 -6.63 -1.64
CA LYS A 112 30.26 -7.33 -0.82
C LYS A 112 30.48 -8.77 -1.28
N VAL A 113 29.40 -9.50 -1.59
CA VAL A 113 29.46 -10.88 -2.11
C VAL A 113 30.16 -10.91 -3.47
N ALA A 114 29.80 -10.00 -4.39
CA ALA A 114 30.44 -9.91 -5.71
C ALA A 114 31.94 -9.57 -5.59
N LYS A 115 32.30 -8.66 -4.68
CA LYS A 115 33.71 -8.31 -4.41
C LYS A 115 34.49 -9.47 -3.80
N ALA A 116 33.89 -10.21 -2.88
CA ALA A 116 34.51 -11.40 -2.29
C ALA A 116 34.72 -12.51 -3.33
N ALA A 117 33.71 -12.75 -4.20
CA ALA A 117 33.81 -13.70 -5.30
C ALA A 117 34.90 -13.32 -6.33
N ALA A 118 35.04 -12.03 -6.64
CA ALA A 118 36.11 -11.56 -7.51
C ALA A 118 37.50 -11.74 -6.88
N GLN A 119 37.63 -11.56 -5.56
CA GLN A 119 38.89 -11.76 -4.84
C GLN A 119 39.31 -13.23 -4.76
N THR A 120 38.37 -14.17 -4.60
CA THR A 120 38.67 -15.60 -4.66
C THR A 120 39.09 -16.07 -6.05
N CYS A 121 38.51 -15.53 -7.13
CA CYS A 121 38.95 -15.83 -8.49
C CYS A 121 40.36 -15.30 -8.81
N SER A 122 40.76 -14.16 -8.24
CA SER A 122 42.12 -13.62 -8.44
C SER A 122 43.19 -14.33 -7.61
N ASN A 123 42.84 -15.04 -6.53
CA ASN A 123 43.82 -15.73 -5.68
C ASN A 123 44.14 -17.15 -6.15
N GLY A 124 43.33 -17.74 -7.04
CA GLY A 124 43.58 -19.05 -7.66
C GLY A 124 44.58 -19.04 -8.81
N GLN A 125 45.09 -17.87 -9.21
CA GLN A 125 45.98 -17.70 -10.37
C GLN A 125 47.46 -17.46 -10.00
N LYS A 126 47.82 -17.63 -8.72
CA LYS A 126 49.20 -17.41 -8.20
C LYS A 126 49.87 -18.64 -7.55
N GLU A 127 49.29 -19.82 -7.63
CA GLU A 127 49.97 -21.07 -7.24
C GLU A 127 50.00 -22.01 -8.45
N GLY A 128 51.10 -21.98 -9.20
CA GLY A 128 51.17 -22.86 -10.37
C GLY A 128 52.38 -22.76 -11.28
N VAL A 129 53.55 -22.26 -10.86
CA VAL A 129 54.83 -22.62 -11.52
C VAL A 129 55.96 -22.53 -10.49
N SER A 130 56.31 -23.64 -9.87
CA SER A 130 57.65 -23.89 -9.37
C SER A 130 57.94 -25.37 -9.56
N GLY A 131 58.63 -25.67 -10.66
CA GLY A 131 59.08 -27.01 -11.00
C GLY A 131 59.95 -26.93 -12.24
N ILE A 132 61.26 -26.80 -12.03
CA ILE A 132 62.37 -27.69 -12.44
C ILE A 132 63.67 -27.03 -11.99
#